data_AF-A0A9D0N726-F1
#
_entry.id   AF-A0A9D0N726-F1
#
_cell.length_a   1.000
_cell.length_b   1.000
_cell.length_c   1.000
_cell.angle_alpha   90.00
_cell.angle_beta   90.00
_cell.angle_gamma   90.00
#
_symmetry.space_group_name_H-M   'P 1'
#
loop_
_entity.id
_entity.type
_entity.pdbx_description
1 polymer ?
#
loop_
_entity_poly.entity_id
_entity_poly.type
_entity_poly.pdbx_seq_one_letter_code
_entity_poly.pdbx_strand_id
1 'polypeptide(L)'
;MSKNIQIPDLHDWEIFGISINRFNKTAEIILHFPDKGSDAILRLEGVQKFFLSGLMIQNVILDVLIFEKASNSDYFMRSCQLLRIKPSDFEQEVEQKILYVEPTVGAELACCFSHFKFVE
;
A
#
# COMPACT_ATOMS: atom_id res chain seq x y z
N MET A 1 -14.69 16.39 11.64
CA MET A 1 -13.30 16.78 11.31
C MET A 1 -12.51 15.50 11.08
N SER A 2 -12.43 15.04 9.84
CA SER A 2 -11.54 13.95 9.45
C SER A 2 -10.12 14.49 9.53
N LYS A 3 -9.33 14.00 10.50
CA LYS A 3 -7.88 14.19 10.44
C LYS A 3 -7.41 13.48 9.17
N ASN A 4 -6.98 14.22 8.16
CA ASN A 4 -6.20 13.66 7.06
C ASN A 4 -4.91 13.14 7.70
N ILE A 5 -4.88 11.85 8.05
CA ILE A 5 -3.66 11.19 8.48
C ILE A 5 -2.84 11.03 7.21
N GLN A 6 -1.86 11.91 7.00
CA GLN A 6 -0.85 11.68 5.97
C GLN A 6 0.03 10.52 6.44
N ILE A 7 0.27 9.56 5.55
CA ILE A 7 1.35 8.60 5.75
C ILE A 7 2.65 9.41 5.74
N PRO A 8 3.58 9.19 6.68
CA PRO A 8 4.89 9.84 6.62
C PRO A 8 5.62 9.43 5.34
N ASP A 9 6.72 10.12 5.04
CA ASP A 9 7.63 9.64 4.00
C ASP A 9 8.21 8.29 4.43
N LEU A 10 7.96 7.26 3.61
CA LEU A 10 8.38 5.88 3.85
C LEU A 10 9.61 5.49 3.02
N HIS A 11 10.24 6.44 2.31
CA HIS A 11 11.50 6.19 1.63
C HIS A 11 12.54 5.63 2.61
N ASP A 12 13.26 4.58 2.19
CA ASP A 12 14.22 3.79 2.98
C ASP A 12 13.67 3.01 4.18
N TRP A 13 12.35 3.02 4.43
CA TRP A 13 11.75 2.10 5.40
C TRP A 13 11.73 0.68 4.81
N GLU A 14 11.79 -0.32 5.69
CA GLU A 14 11.76 -1.72 5.31
C GLU A 14 10.40 -2.36 5.61
N ILE A 15 9.86 -3.13 4.65
CA ILE A 15 8.75 -4.05 4.93
C ILE A 15 9.31 -5.27 5.65
N PHE A 16 9.03 -5.35 6.95
CA PHE A 16 9.45 -6.47 7.80
C PHE A 16 8.46 -7.63 7.73
N GLY A 17 7.17 -7.35 7.55
CA GLY A 17 6.15 -8.38 7.52
C GLY A 17 4.82 -7.88 6.98
N ILE A 18 3.99 -8.82 6.51
CA ILE A 18 2.66 -8.52 6.00
C ILE A 18 1.68 -9.55 6.58
N SER A 19 0.59 -9.05 7.17
CA SER A 19 -0.50 -9.85 7.70
C SER A 19 -1.79 -9.53 6.94
N ILE A 20 -2.43 -10.55 6.37
CA ILE A 20 -3.66 -10.39 5.58
C ILE A 20 -4.79 -11.17 6.24
N ASN A 21 -5.88 -10.48 6.56
CA ASN A 21 -7.09 -11.09 7.08
C ASN A 21 -8.23 -10.96 6.06
N ARG A 22 -8.61 -12.08 5.45
CA ARG A 22 -9.68 -12.14 4.45
C ARG A 22 -11.08 -11.92 5.04
N PHE A 23 -11.30 -12.31 6.30
CA PHE A 23 -12.60 -12.18 6.95
C PHE A 23 -12.90 -10.72 7.29
N ASN A 24 -11.91 -10.03 7.85
CA ASN A 24 -12.03 -8.62 8.22
C ASN A 24 -11.69 -7.67 7.07
N LYS A 25 -11.25 -8.21 5.93
CA LYS A 25 -10.77 -7.46 4.77
C LYS A 25 -9.71 -6.42 5.17
N THR A 26 -8.69 -6.87 5.88
CA THR A 26 -7.59 -6.01 6.33
C THR A 26 -6.24 -6.53 5.85
N ALA A 27 -5.32 -5.61 5.58
CA ALA A 27 -3.91 -5.90 5.39
C ALA A 27 -3.08 -5.01 6.31
N GLU A 28 -2.18 -5.58 7.07
CA GLU A 28 -1.23 -4.86 7.92
C GLU A 28 0.16 -5.03 7.33
N ILE A 29 0.77 -3.92 6.97
CA ILE A 29 2.16 -3.84 6.49
C ILE A 29 2.99 -3.38 7.69
N ILE A 30 3.82 -4.28 8.19
CA ILE A 30 4.72 -4.05 9.32
C ILE A 30 6.00 -3.46 8.75
N LEU A 31 6.32 -2.26 9.20
CA LEU A 31 7.41 -1.44 8.71
C LEU A 31 8.47 -1.27 9.80
N HIS A 32 9.74 -1.23 9.40
CA HIS A 32 10.87 -0.93 10.25
C HIS A 32 11.65 0.24 9.65
N PHE A 33 12.04 1.20 10.48
CA PHE A 33 12.95 2.27 10.07
C PHE A 33 14.35 2.01 10.65
N PRO A 34 15.31 1.52 9.84
CA PRO A 34 16.60 1.05 10.34
C PRO A 34 17.38 2.12 11.13
N ASP A 35 17.33 3.38 10.69
CA ASP A 35 18.12 4.45 11.27
C ASP A 35 17.63 4.93 12.65
N LYS A 36 16.33 4.82 12.93
CA LYS A 36 15.76 5.19 14.24
C LYS A 36 15.46 3.98 15.13
N GLY A 37 15.53 2.76 14.58
CA GLY A 37 15.10 1.55 15.28
C GLY A 37 13.63 1.57 15.69
N SER A 38 12.79 2.28 14.93
CA SER A 38 11.35 2.41 15.18
C SER A 38 10.56 1.51 14.26
N ASP A 39 9.52 0.88 14.80
CA ASP A 39 8.57 0.09 14.03
C ASP A 39 7.30 0.90 13.79
N ALA A 40 6.58 0.59 12.71
CA ALA A 40 5.24 1.10 12.48
C ALA A 40 4.38 0.07 11.76
N ILE A 41 3.07 0.26 11.81
CA ILE A 41 2.09 -0.55 11.09
C ILE A 41 1.25 0.36 10.21
N LEU A 42 1.32 0.12 8.90
CA LEU A 42 0.35 0.63 7.95
C LEU A 42 -0.78 -0.38 7.78
N ARG A 43 -1.93 -0.08 8.38
CA ARG A 43 -3.13 -0.91 8.33
C ARG A 43 -4.08 -0.41 7.25
N LEU A 44 -4.38 -1.26 6.29
CA LEU A 44 -5.35 -1.06 5.22
C LEU A 44 -6.64 -1.81 5.55
N GLU A 45 -7.78 -1.13 5.43
CA GLU A 45 -9.11 -1.62 5.78
C GLU A 45 -10.06 -1.59 4.57
N GLY A 46 -11.00 -2.55 4.53
CA GLY A 46 -11.89 -2.73 3.38
C GLY A 46 -11.12 -3.19 2.13
N VAL A 47 -10.09 -4.00 2.32
CA VAL A 47 -9.26 -4.55 1.24
C VAL A 47 -10.11 -5.41 0.32
N GLN A 48 -10.15 -5.05 -0.96
CA GLN A 48 -10.83 -5.82 -2.00
C GLN A 48 -9.86 -6.70 -2.79
N LYS A 49 -8.67 -6.17 -3.08
CA LYS A 49 -7.63 -6.86 -3.83
C LYS A 49 -6.27 -6.52 -3.25
N PHE A 50 -5.39 -7.52 -3.25
CA PHE A 50 -4.04 -7.39 -2.72
C PHE A 50 -3.08 -8.17 -3.61
N PHE A 51 -1.94 -7.55 -3.90
CA PHE A 51 -0.84 -8.15 -4.63
C PHE A 51 0.46 -7.89 -3.87
N LEU A 52 1.29 -8.93 -3.80
CA LEU A 52 2.63 -8.87 -3.25
C LEU A 52 3.52 -9.84 -4.02
N SER A 53 4.71 -9.38 -4.39
CA SER A 53 5.72 -10.23 -5.02
C SER A 53 7.13 -9.81 -4.63
N GLY A 54 8.11 -10.67 -4.89
CA GLY A 54 9.52 -10.29 -4.76
C GLY A 54 10.04 -10.15 -3.33
N LEU A 55 9.38 -10.72 -2.31
CA LEU A 55 9.87 -10.68 -0.94
C LEU A 55 11.31 -11.23 -0.85
N MET A 56 12.21 -10.42 -0.31
CA MET A 56 13.62 -10.73 -0.07
C MET A 56 13.95 -10.62 1.43
N ILE A 57 15.20 -10.89 1.79
CA ILE A 57 15.72 -10.65 3.15
C ILE A 57 15.62 -9.15 3.51
N GLN A 58 15.85 -8.26 2.53
CA GLN A 58 15.68 -6.81 2.66
C GLN A 58 14.58 -6.35 1.70
N ASN A 59 13.59 -5.61 2.20
CA ASN A 59 12.46 -5.09 1.41
C ASN A 59 12.36 -3.58 1.58
N VAL A 60 13.27 -2.84 0.96
CA VAL A 60 13.41 -1.40 1.11
C VAL A 60 12.43 -0.68 0.18
N ILE A 61 11.68 0.25 0.74
CA ILE A 61 10.71 1.09 0.03
C ILE A 61 11.45 2.23 -0.69
N LEU A 62 11.17 2.39 -1.99
CA LEU A 62 11.55 3.58 -2.75
C LEU A 62 10.48 4.66 -2.59
N ASP A 63 9.22 4.30 -2.83
CA ASP A 63 8.10 5.25 -2.76
C ASP A 63 6.78 4.55 -2.40
N VAL A 64 5.85 5.31 -1.85
CA VAL A 64 4.48 4.88 -1.56
C VAL A 64 3.49 5.85 -2.17
N LEU A 65 2.75 5.36 -3.15
CA LEU A 65 1.77 6.15 -3.89
C LEU A 65 0.35 5.71 -3.49
N ILE A 66 -0.53 6.68 -3.25
CA ILE A 66 -1.96 6.45 -3.07
C ILE A 66 -2.76 7.16 -4.15
N PHE A 67 -3.54 6.38 -4.89
CA PHE A 67 -4.47 6.87 -5.89
C PHE A 67 -5.89 6.86 -5.32
N GLU A 68 -6.50 8.04 -5.22
CA GLU A 68 -7.91 8.21 -4.82
C GLU A 68 -8.86 8.38 -6.02
N LYS A 69 -8.29 8.56 -7.20
CA LYS A 69 -9.01 8.68 -8.48
C LYS A 69 -8.16 8.07 -9.59
N ALA A 70 -8.80 7.65 -10.67
CA ALA A 70 -8.06 7.16 -11.83
C ALA A 70 -7.12 8.24 -12.38
N SER A 71 -5.99 7.80 -12.92
CA SER A 71 -5.01 8.68 -13.55
C SER A 71 -4.36 7.98 -14.74
N ASN A 72 -3.73 8.75 -15.62
CA ASN A 72 -2.96 8.20 -16.74
C ASN A 72 -1.48 7.95 -16.37
N SER A 73 -1.15 7.90 -15.07
CA SER A 73 0.23 7.66 -14.65
C SER A 73 0.61 6.19 -14.83
N ASP A 74 1.87 5.93 -15.20
CA ASP A 74 2.38 4.58 -15.37
C ASP A 74 2.26 3.76 -14.08
N TYR A 75 2.48 4.40 -12.93
CA TYR A 75 2.29 3.78 -11.61
C TYR A 75 0.84 3.34 -11.36
N PHE A 76 -0.14 4.17 -11.69
CA PHE A 76 -1.54 3.79 -11.56
C PHE A 76 -1.89 2.63 -12.50
N MET A 77 -1.43 2.68 -13.75
CA MET A 77 -1.66 1.62 -14.73
C MET A 77 -1.00 0.30 -14.31
N ARG A 78 0.23 0.35 -13.81
CA ARG A 78 0.96 -0.78 -13.19
C ARG A 78 0.14 -1.37 -12.04
N SER A 79 -0.33 -0.53 -11.13
CA SER A 79 -1.14 -0.95 -9.99
C SER A 79 -2.44 -1.65 -10.42
N CYS A 80 -3.14 -1.10 -11.42
CA CYS A 80 -4.32 -1.71 -12.01
C CYS A 80 -4.01 -3.08 -12.62
N GLN A 81 -2.88 -3.23 -13.33
CA GLN A 81 -2.45 -4.51 -13.89
C GLN A 81 -2.16 -5.55 -12.81
N LEU A 82 -1.38 -5.19 -11.79
CA LEU A 82 -1.04 -6.08 -10.67
C LEU A 82 -2.30 -6.57 -9.93
N LEU A 83 -3.24 -5.66 -9.70
CA LEU A 83 -4.51 -5.95 -9.02
C LEU A 83 -5.58 -6.55 -9.95
N ARG A 84 -5.31 -6.66 -11.26
CA ARG A 84 -6.29 -7.07 -12.28
C ARG A 84 -7.59 -6.25 -12.18
N ILE A 85 -7.45 -4.93 -12.03
CA ILE A 85 -8.55 -3.96 -12.01
C ILE A 85 -8.52 -3.23 -13.36
N LYS A 86 -9.69 -3.02 -13.97
CA LYS A 86 -9.78 -2.12 -15.12
C LYS A 86 -9.84 -0.68 -14.60
N PRO A 87 -9.06 0.26 -15.17
CA PRO A 87 -9.11 1.67 -14.78
C PRO A 87 -10.53 2.26 -14.71
N SER A 88 -11.39 1.90 -15.68
CA SER A 88 -12.79 2.32 -15.73
C SER A 88 -13.64 1.86 -14.54
N ASP A 89 -13.34 0.68 -13.99
CA ASP A 89 -14.09 0.13 -12.85
C ASP A 89 -13.72 0.90 -11.57
N PHE A 90 -12.48 1.36 -11.46
CA PHE A 90 -12.02 2.17 -10.33
C PHE A 90 -12.65 3.56 -10.30
N GLU A 91 -12.93 4.17 -11.47
CA GLU A 91 -13.59 5.48 -11.56
C GLU A 91 -15.02 5.49 -11.00
N GLN A 92 -15.68 4.33 -10.96
CA GLN A 92 -17.07 4.20 -10.51
C GLN A 92 -17.20 3.99 -8.99
N GLU A 93 -16.11 3.68 -8.31
CA GLU A 93 -16.08 3.28 -6.90
C GLU A 93 -15.68 4.45 -6.00
N VAL A 94 -16.68 5.21 -5.53
CA VAL A 94 -16.54 6.54 -4.89
C VAL A 94 -15.70 6.55 -3.57
N GLU A 95 -15.32 5.39 -3.04
CA GLU A 95 -14.57 5.27 -1.77
C GLU A 95 -13.33 4.39 -1.85
N GLN A 96 -13.02 3.80 -3.01
CA GLN A 96 -11.85 2.94 -3.16
C GLN A 96 -10.58 3.76 -3.41
N LYS A 97 -9.49 3.27 -2.86
CA LYS A 97 -8.14 3.79 -3.03
C LYS A 97 -7.23 2.66 -3.48
N ILE A 98 -6.21 2.98 -4.26
CA ILE A 98 -5.15 2.04 -4.60
C ILE A 98 -3.85 2.55 -3.97
N LEU A 99 -3.22 1.70 -3.17
CA LEU A 99 -1.87 1.91 -2.66
C LEU A 99 -0.91 1.09 -3.50
N TYR A 100 0.20 1.69 -3.86
CA TYR A 100 1.33 1.05 -4.53
C TYR A 100 2.60 1.36 -3.75
N VAL A 101 3.36 0.32 -3.43
CA VAL A 101 4.69 0.44 -2.85
C VAL A 101 5.68 0.06 -3.93
N GLU A 102 6.48 1.04 -4.35
CA GLU A 102 7.61 0.82 -5.23
C GLU A 102 8.80 0.34 -4.41
N PRO A 103 9.38 -0.82 -4.73
CA PRO A 103 10.58 -1.29 -4.04
C PRO A 103 11.84 -0.62 -4.61
N THR A 104 12.72 -0.18 -3.72
CA THR A 104 14.15 -0.05 -4.06
C THR A 104 14.76 -1.45 -4.18
N VAL A 105 14.40 -2.33 -3.25
CA VAL A 105 14.80 -3.74 -3.21
C VAL A 105 13.65 -4.59 -2.68
N GLY A 106 13.42 -5.75 -3.29
CA GLY A 106 12.51 -6.76 -2.75
C GLY A 106 11.05 -6.52 -3.12
N ALA A 107 10.22 -6.26 -2.11
CA ALA A 107 8.77 -6.37 -2.20
C ALA A 107 8.07 -5.31 -3.06
N GLU A 108 7.48 -5.73 -4.18
CA GLU A 108 6.49 -4.93 -4.92
C GLU A 108 5.09 -5.23 -4.39
N LEU A 109 4.37 -4.20 -3.93
CA LEU A 109 3.06 -4.33 -3.31
C LEU A 109 2.05 -3.39 -3.97
N ALA A 110 0.86 -3.92 -4.24
CA ALA A 110 -0.30 -3.12 -4.59
C ALA A 110 -1.52 -3.57 -3.77
N CYS A 111 -2.37 -2.63 -3.35
CA CYS A 111 -3.58 -2.93 -2.60
C CYS A 111 -4.73 -2.01 -2.99
N CYS A 112 -5.90 -2.57 -3.25
CA CYS A 112 -7.16 -1.82 -3.38
C CYS A 112 -7.94 -1.91 -2.07
N PHE A 113 -8.24 -0.77 -1.46
CA PHE A 113 -8.76 -0.66 -0.09
C PHE A 113 -9.62 0.61 0.06
N SER A 114 -10.26 0.78 1.22
CA SER A 114 -11.14 1.94 1.48
C SER A 114 -10.51 2.97 2.43
N HIS A 115 -9.91 2.49 3.52
CA HIS A 115 -9.38 3.32 4.60
C HIS A 115 -8.02 2.81 5.04
N PHE A 116 -7.16 3.71 5.52
CA PHE A 116 -5.88 3.33 6.10
C PHE A 116 -5.67 3.99 7.47
N LYS A 117 -4.81 3.37 8.27
CA LYS A 117 -4.32 3.91 9.55
C LYS A 117 -2.82 3.64 9.62
N PHE A 118 -2.07 4.64 10.07
CA PHE A 118 -0.65 4.51 10.37
C PHE A 118 -0.48 4.54 11.89
N VAL A 119 0.22 3.55 12.45
CA VAL A 119 0.44 3.40 13.89
C VAL A 119 1.94 3.22 14.11
N GLU A 120 2.56 4.18 14.78
CA GLU A 120 3.95 4.10 15.29
C GLU A 120 3.99 3.46 16.69
#